data_AF-A0A6A7N2D1-F1
#
_entry.id   AF-A0A6A7N2D1-F1
#
_cell.length_a   1.000
_cell.length_b   1.000
_cell.length_c   1.000
_cell.angle_alpha   90.00
_cell.angle_beta   90.00
_cell.angle_gamma   90.00
#
_symmetry.space_group_name_H-M   'P 1'
#
loop_
_entity.id
_entity.type
_entity.pdbx_description
1 polymer ?
#
loop_
_entity_poly.entity_id
_entity_poly.type
_entity_poly.pdbx_seq_one_letter_code
_entity_poly.pdbx_strand_id
1 'polypeptide(L)'
;MNTLPPAFVAACDAVDLHHPEVARLARSLAADTPRATAQRCFEWVRDQIQHSIDFKRDEVSVDASEALALGTGLCIAKSHLLVALLRTNGIPSGFCYQRLTLRDAGSPFCTHGLVALWLEEGGWYRCDARGNKATVQCEFTPGAENLAFPVVNEGEQLYPQVWAQPWPELVRRMRELPSIAAYCVTPIDAAPPADGVALTLE
;
A
#
# COMPACT_ATOMS: atom_id res chain seq x y z
N MET A 1 5.69 26.34 -9.42
CA MET A 1 5.92 24.94 -9.05
C MET A 1 4.78 24.57 -8.11
N ASN A 2 3.87 23.69 -8.51
CA ASN A 2 2.88 23.16 -7.57
C ASN A 2 3.65 22.29 -6.57
N THR A 3 3.95 22.85 -5.40
CA THR A 3 4.54 22.09 -4.30
C THR A 3 3.46 21.14 -3.77
N LEU A 4 3.73 19.85 -3.82
CA LEU A 4 2.83 18.86 -3.24
C LEU A 4 2.65 19.12 -1.74
N PRO A 5 1.47 18.85 -1.16
CA PRO A 5 1.24 19.07 0.27
C PRO A 5 2.28 18.33 1.12
N PRO A 6 2.85 18.96 2.17
CA PRO A 6 3.86 18.32 3.02
C PRO A 6 3.43 16.98 3.64
N ALA A 7 2.11 16.76 3.75
CA ALA A 7 1.53 15.53 4.25
C ALA A 7 1.96 14.27 3.45
N PHE A 8 2.27 14.40 2.15
CA PHE A 8 2.66 13.27 1.30
C PHE A 8 4.12 12.82 1.48
N VAL A 9 4.90 13.52 2.30
CA VAL A 9 6.25 13.12 2.73
C VAL A 9 6.38 12.96 4.24
N ALA A 10 5.30 13.20 4.99
CA ALA A 10 5.30 13.14 6.45
C ALA A 10 5.14 11.71 7.00
N ALA A 11 5.60 11.50 8.24
CA ALA A 11 5.34 10.29 9.00
C ALA A 11 3.89 10.26 9.52
N CYS A 12 3.40 9.06 9.85
CA CYS A 12 2.23 8.86 10.71
C CYS A 12 2.40 7.52 11.46
N ASP A 13 1.47 7.18 12.36
CA ASP A 13 1.62 6.00 13.23
C ASP A 13 1.89 4.70 12.47
N ALA A 14 1.20 4.45 11.34
CA ALA A 14 1.42 3.26 10.53
C ALA A 14 2.60 3.38 9.54
N VAL A 15 3.09 4.61 9.31
CA VAL A 15 4.22 4.95 8.42
C VAL A 15 5.36 5.48 9.29
N ASP A 16 5.92 4.59 10.10
CA ASP A 16 6.94 4.90 11.08
C ASP A 16 8.34 5.00 10.44
N LEU A 17 8.48 5.92 9.49
CA LEU A 17 9.69 6.12 8.67
C LEU A 17 10.96 6.47 9.48
N HIS A 18 10.83 6.86 10.75
CA HIS A 18 11.96 7.08 11.66
C HIS A 18 12.43 5.79 12.36
N HIS A 19 11.72 4.67 12.23
CA HIS A 19 12.14 3.39 12.77
C HIS A 19 13.51 2.99 12.17
N PRO A 20 14.52 2.65 12.98
CA PRO A 20 15.90 2.48 12.50
C PRO A 20 16.05 1.49 11.34
N GLU A 21 15.35 0.35 11.40
CA GLU A 21 15.40 -0.67 10.36
C GLU A 21 14.71 -0.25 9.06
N VAL A 22 13.58 0.46 9.15
CA VAL A 22 12.87 1.00 7.97
C VAL A 22 13.76 2.05 7.31
N ALA A 23 14.32 2.97 8.10
CA ALA A 23 15.19 4.01 7.59
C ALA A 23 16.49 3.45 6.99
N ARG A 24 17.06 2.41 7.60
CA ARG A 24 18.24 1.70 7.08
C ARG A 24 17.95 1.03 5.74
N LEU A 25 16.84 0.29 5.65
CA LEU A 25 16.42 -0.35 4.41
C LEU A 25 16.17 0.69 3.31
N ALA A 26 15.42 1.75 3.61
CA ALA A 26 15.12 2.82 2.67
C ALA A 26 16.40 3.42 2.06
N ARG A 27 17.39 3.74 2.89
CA ARG A 27 18.70 4.24 2.44
C ARG A 27 19.46 3.23 1.59
N SER A 28 19.36 1.93 1.89
CA SER A 28 20.02 0.88 1.10
C SER A 28 19.39 0.68 -0.29
N LEU A 29 18.11 1.04 -0.45
CA LEU A 29 17.38 0.95 -1.71
C LEU A 29 17.49 2.22 -2.57
N ALA A 30 18.09 3.29 -2.03
CA ALA A 30 18.33 4.52 -2.77
C ALA A 30 19.15 4.27 -4.05
N ALA A 31 18.84 5.04 -5.09
CA ALA A 31 19.49 5.02 -6.39
C ALA A 31 19.77 6.45 -6.86
N ASP A 32 20.39 6.57 -8.03
CA ASP A 32 20.80 7.86 -8.59
C ASP A 32 19.61 8.78 -8.94
N THR A 33 18.41 8.22 -9.11
CA THR A 33 17.20 8.99 -9.44
C THR A 33 16.02 8.62 -8.53
N PRO A 34 15.06 9.55 -8.31
CA PRO A 34 13.82 9.25 -7.59
C PRO A 34 13.04 8.08 -8.20
N ARG A 35 12.94 8.02 -9.53
CA ARG A 35 12.29 6.91 -10.24
C ARG A 35 12.96 5.57 -9.98
N ALA A 36 14.29 5.49 -10.09
CA ALA A 36 15.02 4.25 -9.83
C ALA A 36 14.91 3.83 -8.35
N THR A 37 14.91 4.81 -7.43
CA THR A 37 14.68 4.55 -6.00
C THR A 37 13.28 4.02 -5.74
N ALA A 38 12.25 4.64 -6.34
CA ALA A 38 10.86 4.20 -6.23
C ALA A 38 10.68 2.77 -6.75
N GLN A 39 11.27 2.45 -7.91
CA GLN A 39 11.25 1.12 -8.48
C GLN A 39 11.88 0.09 -7.54
N ARG A 40 13.09 0.35 -7.01
CA ARG A 40 13.75 -0.53 -6.04
C ARG A 40 12.93 -0.74 -4.78
N CYS A 41 12.30 0.31 -4.25
CA CYS A 41 11.42 0.21 -3.09
C CYS A 41 10.19 -0.67 -3.39
N PHE A 42 9.55 -0.43 -4.53
CA PHE A 42 8.39 -1.20 -4.98
C PHE A 42 8.72 -2.68 -5.14
N GLU A 43 9.75 -3.00 -5.93
CA GLU A 43 10.17 -4.37 -6.23
C GLU A 43 10.61 -5.09 -4.95
N TRP A 44 11.36 -4.42 -4.08
CA TRP A 44 11.76 -5.01 -2.80
C TRP A 44 10.54 -5.36 -1.94
N VAL A 45 9.57 -4.46 -1.77
CA VAL A 45 8.36 -4.75 -0.99
C VAL A 45 7.53 -5.86 -1.65
N ARG A 46 7.37 -5.82 -2.98
CA ARG A 46 6.63 -6.82 -3.75
C ARG A 46 7.22 -8.22 -3.57
N ASP A 47 8.54 -8.33 -3.63
CA ASP A 47 9.25 -9.60 -3.76
C ASP A 47 9.77 -10.16 -2.42
N GLN A 48 10.10 -9.30 -1.45
CA GLN A 48 10.70 -9.70 -0.17
C GLN A 48 9.68 -9.83 0.97
N ILE A 49 8.52 -9.17 0.87
CA ILE A 49 7.47 -9.27 1.88
C ILE A 49 6.39 -10.23 1.39
N GLN A 50 6.21 -11.34 2.09
CA GLN A 50 5.22 -12.36 1.73
C GLN A 50 3.79 -11.84 1.92
N HIS A 51 2.92 -12.01 0.92
CA HIS A 51 1.51 -11.76 1.11
C HIS A 51 0.90 -12.82 2.03
N SER A 52 0.35 -12.42 3.18
CA SER A 52 0.03 -13.36 4.26
C SER A 52 -0.90 -14.50 3.83
N ILE A 53 -1.95 -14.20 3.06
CA ILE A 53 -2.90 -15.23 2.58
C ILE A 53 -2.22 -16.22 1.62
N ASP A 54 -1.34 -15.76 0.73
CA ASP A 54 -0.75 -16.61 -0.29
C ASP A 54 0.29 -17.55 0.30
N PHE A 55 1.04 -17.05 1.28
CA PHE A 55 2.09 -17.77 1.97
C PHE A 55 1.60 -18.45 3.26
N LYS A 56 0.29 -18.44 3.51
CA LYS A 56 -0.36 -19.08 4.67
C LYS A 56 0.23 -18.64 6.01
N ARG A 57 0.54 -17.35 6.12
CA ARG A 57 0.97 -16.68 7.36
C ARG A 57 -0.26 -16.24 8.15
N ASP A 58 -0.19 -16.35 9.48
CA ASP A 58 -1.33 -16.06 10.35
C ASP A 58 -1.11 -14.81 11.23
N GLU A 59 0.15 -14.37 11.32
CA GLU A 59 0.54 -13.15 12.00
C GLU A 59 -0.04 -11.90 11.30
N VAL A 60 -0.58 -10.98 12.08
CA VAL A 60 -1.08 -9.69 11.58
C VAL A 60 0.03 -8.65 11.75
N SER A 61 0.43 -8.02 10.65
CA SER A 61 1.23 -6.80 10.65
C SER A 61 0.37 -5.63 10.23
N VAL A 62 0.60 -4.46 10.84
CA VAL A 62 -0.07 -3.22 10.47
C VAL A 62 0.95 -2.15 10.12
N ASP A 63 1.87 -1.87 11.03
CA ASP A 63 2.83 -0.78 10.84
C ASP A 63 3.94 -1.18 9.86
N ALA A 64 4.60 -0.19 9.23
CA ALA A 64 5.67 -0.45 8.28
C ALA A 64 6.82 -1.26 8.89
N SER A 65 7.26 -0.92 10.10
CA SER A 65 8.28 -1.69 10.83
C SER A 65 7.84 -3.11 11.18
N GLU A 66 6.57 -3.34 11.53
CA GLU A 66 6.03 -4.68 11.81
C GLU A 66 6.06 -5.56 10.56
N ALA A 67 5.60 -5.03 9.42
CA ALA A 67 5.62 -5.73 8.15
C ALA A 67 7.05 -6.11 7.73
N LEU A 68 8.00 -5.20 7.96
CA LEU A 68 9.42 -5.45 7.73
C LEU A 68 9.98 -6.52 8.67
N ALA A 69 9.70 -6.43 9.96
CA ALA A 69 10.22 -7.36 10.97
C ALA A 69 9.68 -8.79 10.80
N LEU A 70 8.38 -8.93 10.49
CA LEU A 70 7.73 -10.21 10.28
C LEU A 70 8.00 -10.80 8.88
N GLY A 71 8.38 -9.95 7.91
CA GLY A 71 8.56 -10.35 6.51
C GLY A 71 7.26 -10.73 5.82
N THR A 72 6.10 -10.35 6.37
CA THR A 72 4.78 -10.64 5.81
C THR A 72 3.76 -9.56 6.14
N GLY A 73 2.74 -9.45 5.30
CA GLY A 73 1.57 -8.62 5.54
C GLY A 73 0.53 -8.75 4.43
N LEU A 74 -0.69 -8.28 4.70
CA LEU A 74 -1.68 -8.03 3.65
C LEU A 74 -1.25 -6.83 2.79
N CYS A 75 -1.98 -6.60 1.69
CA CYS A 75 -1.80 -5.42 0.82
C CYS A 75 -1.75 -4.08 1.59
N ILE A 76 -2.47 -3.97 2.71
CA ILE A 76 -2.51 -2.79 3.58
C ILE A 76 -1.14 -2.53 4.23
N ALA A 77 -0.61 -3.49 4.99
CA ALA A 77 0.67 -3.34 5.68
C ALA A 77 1.85 -3.23 4.69
N LYS A 78 1.76 -3.93 3.56
CA LYS A 78 2.73 -3.80 2.47
C LYS A 78 2.71 -2.40 1.86
N SER A 79 1.54 -1.78 1.71
CA SER A 79 1.41 -0.39 1.28
C SER A 79 2.00 0.58 2.31
N HIS A 80 1.79 0.35 3.61
CA HIS A 80 2.40 1.16 4.67
C HIS A 80 3.94 1.11 4.59
N LEU A 81 4.52 -0.08 4.44
CA LEU A 81 5.96 -0.23 4.29
C LEU A 81 6.48 0.45 3.02
N LEU A 82 5.83 0.27 1.87
CA LEU A 82 6.25 0.93 0.64
C LEU A 82 6.24 2.46 0.80
N VAL A 83 5.16 3.04 1.36
CA VAL A 83 5.09 4.47 1.63
C VAL A 83 6.19 4.92 2.59
N ALA A 84 6.49 4.16 3.65
CA ALA A 84 7.57 4.51 4.58
C ALA A 84 8.94 4.55 3.90
N LEU A 85 9.24 3.56 3.03
CA LEU A 85 10.50 3.53 2.26
C LEU A 85 10.60 4.70 1.26
N LEU A 86 9.50 5.01 0.57
CA LEU A 86 9.44 6.13 -0.39
C LEU A 86 9.61 7.48 0.31
N ARG A 87 8.84 7.74 1.37
CA ARG A 87 8.90 9.01 2.12
C ARG A 87 10.24 9.22 2.82
N THR A 88 10.87 8.15 3.31
CA THR A 88 12.25 8.24 3.84
C THR A 88 13.24 8.73 2.79
N ASN A 89 13.05 8.36 1.52
CA ASN A 89 13.86 8.83 0.40
C ASN A 89 13.35 10.16 -0.20
N GLY A 90 12.42 10.84 0.47
CA GLY A 90 11.88 12.13 0.03
C GLY A 90 10.92 12.04 -1.16
N ILE A 91 10.45 10.84 -1.53
CA ILE A 91 9.53 10.63 -2.65
C ILE A 91 8.10 10.80 -2.14
N PRO A 92 7.35 11.82 -2.60
CA PRO A 92 5.97 12.01 -2.19
C PRO A 92 5.13 10.81 -2.58
N SER A 93 4.36 10.29 -1.63
CA SER A 93 3.55 9.09 -1.81
C SER A 93 2.34 9.11 -0.90
N GLY A 94 1.30 8.40 -1.29
CA GLY A 94 0.08 8.25 -0.51
C GLY A 94 -0.63 6.94 -0.82
N PHE A 95 -1.73 6.73 -0.13
CA PHE A 95 -2.51 5.51 -0.17
C PHE A 95 -3.62 5.62 -1.19
N CYS A 96 -3.85 4.55 -1.93
CA CYS A 96 -5.04 4.36 -2.75
C CYS A 96 -5.75 3.10 -2.25
N TYR A 97 -7.04 2.99 -2.56
CA TYR A 97 -7.82 1.84 -2.13
C TYR A 97 -8.72 1.34 -3.24
N GLN A 98 -8.96 0.03 -3.23
CA GLN A 98 -10.06 -0.59 -3.95
C GLN A 98 -11.01 -1.25 -2.94
N ARG A 99 -12.30 -1.25 -3.25
CA ARG A 99 -13.27 -2.15 -2.66
C ARG A 99 -13.45 -3.31 -3.63
N LEU A 100 -13.08 -4.52 -3.22
CA LEU A 100 -13.08 -5.72 -4.05
C LEU A 100 -13.85 -6.84 -3.37
N THR A 101 -14.33 -7.82 -4.13
CA THR A 101 -14.75 -9.10 -3.57
C THR A 101 -13.52 -9.93 -3.19
N LEU A 102 -13.54 -10.61 -2.03
CA LEU A 102 -12.34 -11.31 -1.53
C LEU A 102 -11.92 -12.51 -2.41
N ARG A 103 -12.89 -13.17 -3.04
CA ARG A 103 -12.69 -14.36 -3.88
C ARG A 103 -13.46 -14.19 -5.18
N ASP A 104 -14.74 -14.56 -5.16
CA ASP A 104 -15.61 -14.60 -6.33
C ASP A 104 -16.85 -13.71 -6.11
N ALA A 105 -17.61 -13.49 -7.19
CA ALA A 105 -18.89 -12.78 -7.13
C ALA A 105 -19.81 -13.35 -6.04
N GLY A 106 -20.34 -12.47 -5.18
CA GLY A 106 -21.15 -12.84 -4.01
C GLY A 106 -20.36 -13.09 -2.72
N SER A 107 -19.03 -13.06 -2.77
CA SER A 107 -18.19 -13.03 -1.57
C SER A 107 -18.29 -11.69 -0.85
N PRO A 108 -18.04 -11.64 0.48
CA PRO A 108 -17.91 -10.37 1.18
C PRO A 108 -16.88 -9.45 0.54
N PHE A 109 -17.15 -8.14 0.62
CA PHE A 109 -16.21 -7.13 0.18
C PHE A 109 -15.04 -6.99 1.14
N CYS A 110 -13.91 -6.53 0.62
CA CYS A 110 -12.74 -6.17 1.37
C CYS A 110 -12.09 -4.91 0.80
N THR A 111 -11.46 -4.13 1.67
CA THR A 111 -10.63 -2.99 1.30
C THR A 111 -9.22 -3.47 0.94
N HIS A 112 -8.84 -3.29 -0.32
CA HIS A 112 -7.50 -3.57 -0.82
C HIS A 112 -6.68 -2.29 -0.84
N GLY A 113 -5.48 -2.33 -0.26
CA GLY A 113 -4.56 -1.20 -0.17
C GLY A 113 -3.57 -1.15 -1.33
N LEU A 114 -3.41 0.04 -1.90
CA LEU A 114 -2.50 0.39 -2.98
C LEU A 114 -1.68 1.63 -2.61
N VAL A 115 -0.67 1.96 -3.41
CA VAL A 115 0.14 3.17 -3.25
C VAL A 115 0.12 3.99 -4.53
N ALA A 116 0.00 5.31 -4.40
CA ALA A 116 0.40 6.23 -5.47
C ALA A 116 1.64 7.02 -5.05
N LEU A 117 2.55 7.25 -5.97
CA LEU A 117 3.76 8.04 -5.75
C LEU A 117 3.92 9.09 -6.84
N TRP A 118 4.58 10.20 -6.52
CA TRP A 118 4.85 11.28 -7.46
C TRP A 118 6.21 11.11 -8.14
N LEU A 119 6.22 11.15 -9.47
CA LEU A 119 7.42 11.28 -10.29
C LEU A 119 7.34 12.59 -11.07
N GLU A 120 8.43 13.36 -11.12
CA GLU A 120 8.43 14.67 -11.78
C GLU A 120 8.11 14.58 -13.28
N GLU A 121 8.53 13.51 -13.94
CA GLU A 121 8.36 13.30 -15.37
C GLU A 121 6.95 12.83 -15.79
N GLY A 122 6.10 12.43 -14.84
CA GLY A 122 4.81 11.76 -15.15
C GLY A 122 3.68 12.00 -14.18
N GLY A 123 3.92 12.71 -13.08
CA GLY A 123 2.95 13.00 -12.04
C GLY A 123 2.68 11.81 -11.11
N TRP A 124 1.43 11.69 -10.65
CA TRP A 124 1.01 10.60 -9.76
C TRP A 124 0.92 9.29 -10.52
N TYR A 125 1.60 8.27 -10.00
CA TYR A 125 1.58 6.91 -10.52
C TYR A 125 1.09 5.95 -9.45
N ARG A 126 -0.01 5.25 -9.71
CA ARG A 126 -0.55 4.20 -8.84
C ARG A 126 0.13 2.87 -9.13
N CYS A 127 0.54 2.18 -8.06
CA CYS A 127 1.22 0.91 -8.11
C CYS A 127 0.70 -0.03 -7.00
N ASP A 128 0.78 -1.35 -7.27
CA ASP A 128 0.32 -2.40 -6.36
C ASP A 128 1.48 -3.31 -5.94
N ALA A 129 2.02 -3.11 -4.74
CA ALA A 129 3.13 -3.89 -4.22
C ALA A 129 2.68 -5.16 -3.47
N ARG A 130 1.43 -5.60 -3.63
CA ARG A 130 0.86 -6.77 -2.95
C ARG A 130 1.60 -8.08 -3.22
N GLY A 131 2.36 -8.19 -4.31
CA GLY A 131 3.16 -9.37 -4.62
C GLY A 131 2.52 -10.28 -5.67
N ASN A 132 3.39 -10.92 -6.46
CA ASN A 132 2.98 -11.74 -7.60
C ASN A 132 2.63 -13.17 -7.20
N LYS A 133 1.70 -13.77 -7.94
CA LYS A 133 1.35 -15.20 -7.88
C LYS A 133 1.01 -15.69 -9.28
N ALA A 134 0.64 -16.96 -9.42
CA ALA A 134 0.33 -17.56 -10.73
C ALA A 134 -0.69 -16.74 -11.56
N THR A 135 -1.64 -16.07 -10.91
CA THR A 135 -2.70 -15.28 -11.56
C THR A 135 -2.56 -13.77 -11.41
N VAL A 136 -1.51 -13.28 -10.74
CA VAL A 136 -1.31 -11.84 -10.46
C VAL A 136 0.13 -11.48 -10.78
N GLN A 137 0.32 -10.47 -11.63
CA GLN A 137 1.63 -9.96 -12.01
C GLN A 137 1.62 -8.44 -12.01
N CYS A 138 2.16 -7.84 -10.96
CA CYS A 138 2.30 -6.39 -10.82
C CYS A 138 3.72 -5.96 -11.16
N GLU A 139 3.87 -4.98 -12.04
CA GLU A 139 5.15 -4.44 -12.49
C GLU A 139 5.23 -2.93 -12.21
N PHE A 140 6.45 -2.44 -12.03
CA PHE A 140 6.70 -1.01 -11.88
C PHE A 140 6.86 -0.35 -13.25
N THR A 141 5.75 0.08 -13.83
CA THR A 141 5.68 0.68 -15.17
C THR A 141 5.08 2.08 -15.14
N PRO A 142 5.78 3.11 -14.62
CA PRO A 142 5.26 4.47 -14.59
C PRO A 142 4.68 4.93 -15.93
N GLY A 143 3.44 5.46 -15.90
CA GLY A 143 2.64 5.80 -17.08
C GLY A 143 1.61 4.73 -17.47
N ALA A 144 1.72 3.51 -16.95
CA ALA A 144 0.74 2.44 -17.10
C ALA A 144 0.50 1.74 -15.75
N GLU A 145 -0.73 1.85 -15.22
CA GLU A 145 -1.10 1.17 -13.98
C GLU A 145 -1.14 -0.34 -14.18
N ASN A 146 -0.46 -1.09 -13.31
CA ASN A 146 -0.45 -2.54 -13.30
C ASN A 146 -0.92 -3.04 -11.91
N LEU A 147 -2.24 -2.98 -11.70
CA LEU A 147 -2.89 -3.35 -10.43
C LEU A 147 -3.18 -4.85 -10.39
N ALA A 148 -3.16 -5.44 -9.19
CA ALA A 148 -3.34 -6.89 -9.05
C ALA A 148 -4.74 -7.36 -9.47
N PHE A 149 -5.74 -6.51 -9.29
CA PHE A 149 -7.14 -6.86 -9.50
C PHE A 149 -7.90 -5.76 -10.26
N PRO A 150 -8.59 -6.11 -11.36
CA PRO A 150 -9.54 -5.20 -11.99
C PRO A 150 -10.81 -5.09 -11.15
N VAL A 151 -11.54 -3.99 -11.31
CA VAL A 151 -12.89 -3.79 -10.78
C VAL A 151 -13.87 -4.36 -11.81
N VAL A 152 -14.52 -5.49 -11.48
CA VAL A 152 -15.34 -6.23 -12.45
C VAL A 152 -16.72 -6.60 -11.91
N ASN A 153 -16.88 -6.73 -10.60
CA ASN A 153 -18.15 -7.07 -9.99
C ASN A 153 -18.94 -5.83 -9.56
N GLU A 154 -20.26 -5.95 -9.54
CA GLU A 154 -21.14 -4.89 -9.04
C GLU A 154 -20.79 -4.54 -7.59
N GLY A 155 -20.65 -3.23 -7.32
CA GLY A 155 -20.27 -2.71 -6.00
C GLY A 155 -18.77 -2.72 -5.70
N GLU A 156 -17.94 -3.31 -6.56
CA GLU A 156 -16.50 -3.07 -6.53
C GLU A 156 -16.19 -1.65 -7.02
N GLN A 157 -15.13 -1.06 -6.48
CA GLN A 157 -14.76 0.31 -6.77
C GLN A 157 -13.26 0.51 -6.64
N LEU A 158 -12.68 1.24 -7.59
CA LEU A 158 -11.37 1.86 -7.43
C LEU A 158 -11.61 3.30 -7.01
N TYR A 159 -11.16 3.67 -5.82
CA TYR A 159 -11.30 5.04 -5.37
C TYR A 159 -10.29 5.93 -6.11
N PRO A 160 -10.72 7.06 -6.71
CA PRO A 160 -9.81 7.91 -7.48
C PRO A 160 -8.85 8.70 -6.60
N GLN A 161 -9.07 8.74 -5.28
CA GLN A 161 -8.26 9.53 -4.37
C GLN A 161 -6.91 8.89 -4.01
N VAL A 162 -5.94 9.76 -3.72
CA VAL A 162 -4.70 9.46 -3.03
C VAL A 162 -4.75 10.14 -1.66
N TRP A 163 -4.75 9.36 -0.59
CA TRP A 163 -4.74 9.87 0.78
C TRP A 163 -3.32 9.97 1.32
N ALA A 164 -2.98 11.09 1.96
CA ALA A 164 -1.68 11.25 2.61
C ALA A 164 -1.53 10.37 3.86
N GLN A 165 -2.63 9.91 4.46
CA GLN A 165 -2.63 9.00 5.61
C GLN A 165 -3.53 7.79 5.32
N PRO A 166 -3.26 6.63 5.92
CA PRO A 166 -4.14 5.49 5.76
C PRO A 166 -5.49 5.76 6.41
N TRP A 167 -6.54 5.05 5.99
CA TRP A 167 -7.87 5.25 6.57
C TRP A 167 -7.88 4.84 8.05
N PRO A 168 -8.24 5.75 8.97
CA PRO A 168 -8.16 5.48 10.40
C PRO A 168 -8.95 4.24 10.83
N GLU A 169 -10.16 4.06 10.27
CA GLU A 169 -10.98 2.88 10.57
C GLU A 169 -10.36 1.58 10.04
N LEU A 170 -9.75 1.60 8.86
CA LEU A 170 -9.06 0.44 8.31
C LEU A 170 -7.89 0.03 9.21
N VAL A 171 -7.05 0.99 9.61
CA VAL A 171 -5.91 0.73 10.50
C VAL A 171 -6.37 0.20 11.85
N ARG A 172 -7.39 0.83 12.45
CA ARG A 172 -7.96 0.38 13.74
C ARG A 172 -8.45 -1.07 13.65
N ARG A 173 -9.28 -1.40 12.65
CA ARG A 173 -9.81 -2.75 12.46
C ARG A 173 -8.71 -3.76 12.16
N MET A 174 -7.67 -3.37 11.43
CA MET A 174 -6.49 -4.22 11.21
C MET A 174 -5.75 -4.54 12.51
N ARG A 175 -5.55 -3.56 13.40
CA ARG A 175 -4.91 -3.76 14.71
C ARG A 175 -5.73 -4.62 15.66
N GLU A 176 -7.05 -4.66 15.49
CA GLU A 176 -7.96 -5.49 16.28
C GLU A 176 -8.09 -6.92 15.76
N LEU A 177 -7.55 -7.23 14.56
CA LEU A 177 -7.59 -8.58 14.03
C LEU A 177 -6.72 -9.52 14.88
N PRO A 178 -7.27 -10.65 15.35
CA PRO A 178 -6.47 -11.61 16.11
C PRO A 178 -5.57 -12.47 15.20
N SER A 179 -5.93 -12.62 13.93
CA SER A 179 -5.19 -13.44 12.96
C SER A 179 -5.62 -13.16 11.51
N ILE A 180 -4.78 -13.57 10.56
CA ILE A 180 -5.12 -13.54 9.12
C ILE A 180 -6.23 -14.55 8.81
N ALA A 181 -6.31 -15.68 9.53
CA ALA A 181 -7.44 -16.59 9.44
C ALA A 181 -8.77 -15.90 9.79
N ALA A 182 -8.81 -15.06 10.83
CA ALA A 182 -10.00 -14.29 11.17
C ALA A 182 -10.38 -13.29 10.07
N TYR A 183 -9.39 -12.62 9.45
CA TYR A 183 -9.62 -11.76 8.29
C TYR A 183 -10.23 -12.53 7.11
N CYS A 184 -9.77 -13.75 6.84
CA CYS A 184 -10.33 -14.58 5.76
C CYS A 184 -11.79 -14.97 5.97
N VAL A 185 -12.26 -15.02 7.23
CA VAL A 185 -13.65 -15.31 7.58
C VAL A 185 -14.51 -14.05 7.55
N THR A 186 -13.97 -12.93 8.03
CA THR A 186 -14.68 -11.65 8.09
C THR A 186 -13.75 -10.54 7.61
N PRO A 187 -13.63 -10.34 6.28
CA PRO A 187 -12.74 -9.33 5.75
C PRO A 187 -13.19 -7.93 6.14
N ILE A 188 -12.24 -7.01 6.15
CA ILE A 188 -12.50 -5.61 6.46
C ILE A 188 -12.94 -4.89 5.19
N ASP A 189 -14.23 -4.60 5.10
CA ASP A 189 -14.80 -3.59 4.21
C ASP A 189 -14.92 -2.28 4.99
N ALA A 190 -13.94 -1.39 4.82
CA ALA A 190 -13.91 -0.06 5.43
C ALA A 190 -14.32 1.01 4.40
N ALA A 191 -14.88 2.11 4.89
CA ALA A 191 -15.24 3.27 4.07
C ALA A 191 -14.13 4.34 4.09
N PRO A 192 -14.02 5.16 3.02
CA PRO A 192 -13.15 6.32 3.05
C PRO A 192 -13.54 7.28 4.17
N PRO A 193 -12.57 7.95 4.82
CA PRO A 193 -12.87 8.94 5.85
C PRO A 193 -13.52 10.18 5.22
N ALA A 194 -14.40 10.83 5.99
CA ALA A 194 -15.03 12.10 5.59
C ALA A 194 -14.02 13.25 5.53
N ASP A 195 -13.02 13.21 6.40
CA ASP A 195 -11.96 14.22 6.53
C ASP A 195 -10.58 13.60 6.22
N GLY A 196 -9.64 14.45 5.81
CA GLY A 196 -8.25 14.05 5.57
C GLY A 196 -7.63 14.75 4.37
N VAL A 197 -6.30 14.73 4.28
CA VAL A 197 -5.59 15.26 3.11
C VAL A 197 -5.63 14.21 2.02
N ALA A 198 -6.45 14.46 0.99
CA ALA A 198 -6.55 13.62 -0.19
C ALA A 198 -6.52 14.47 -1.46
N LEU A 199 -6.01 13.89 -2.54
CA LEU A 199 -6.04 14.45 -3.89
C LEU A 199 -6.79 13.47 -4.80
N THR A 200 -7.53 13.95 -5.78
CA THR A 200 -8.20 13.08 -6.76
C THR A 200 -7.31 12.95 -7.99
N LEU A 201 -7.03 11.71 -8.44
CA LEU A 201 -6.40 11.46 -9.73
C LEU A 201 -7.45 11.68 -10.83
N GLU A 202 -7.08 12.46 -11.85
CA GLU A 202 -7.90 12.69 -13.06
C GLU A 202 -7.91 11.47 -13.99
#